data_AF-A0A499RNI6-F1
#
_entry.id   AF-A0A499RNI6-F1
#
_cell.length_a   1.000
_cell.length_b   1.000
_cell.length_c   1.000
_cell.angle_alpha   90.00
_cell.angle_beta   90.00
_cell.angle_gamma   90.00
#
_symmetry.space_group_name_H-M   'P 1'
#
loop_
_entity.id
_entity.type
_entity.pdbx_description
1 polymer ?
#
loop_
_entity_poly.entity_id
_entity_poly.type
_entity_poly.pdbx_seq_one_letter_code
_entity_poly.pdbx_strand_id
1 'polypeptide(L)'
;MLFIETSIFTKQIKDLVSDEEYRQLQQDLLVQPDRGDLIKNGGGIRKVRCAQGNKGKSGGIRVIYYWVTEDDQIFFLVAYPKSVKDNLTDKETAILHQLVKEQFHG
;
A
#
# COMPACT_ATOMS: atom_id res chain seq x y z
N MET A 1 11.07 -6.29 -10.29
CA MET A 1 10.07 -5.41 -9.70
C MET A 1 10.63 -4.08 -9.23
N LEU A 2 10.05 -2.97 -9.70
CA LEU A 2 10.32 -1.61 -9.21
C LEU A 2 9.26 -1.19 -8.18
N PHE A 3 9.66 -0.49 -7.12
CA PHE A 3 8.76 0.10 -6.14
C PHE A 3 8.74 1.62 -6.35
N ILE A 4 7.56 2.16 -6.64
CA ILE A 4 7.32 3.60 -6.83
C ILE A 4 6.44 4.06 -5.68
N GLU A 5 6.76 5.22 -5.10
CA GLU A 5 6.06 5.76 -3.95
C GLU A 5 5.46 7.13 -4.27
N THR A 6 4.25 7.37 -3.80
CA THR A 6 3.76 8.74 -3.66
C THR A 6 4.53 9.45 -2.54
N SER A 7 4.66 10.78 -2.64
CA SER A 7 5.29 11.57 -1.59
C SER A 7 4.57 11.46 -0.23
N ILE A 8 3.26 11.21 -0.24
CA ILE A 8 2.49 10.98 0.99
C ILE A 8 2.78 9.61 1.60
N PHE A 9 2.91 8.57 0.78
CA PHE A 9 3.30 7.24 1.25
C PHE A 9 4.69 7.27 1.90
N THR A 10 5.69 7.88 1.25
CA THR A 10 7.05 7.97 1.79
C THR A 10 7.09 8.64 3.17
N LYS A 11 6.27 9.68 3.38
CA LYS A 11 6.17 10.33 4.70
C LYS A 11 5.53 9.40 5.72
N GLN A 12 4.39 8.80 5.37
CA GLN A 12 3.64 7.92 6.27
C GLN A 12 4.45 6.69 6.66
N ILE A 13 5.07 5.99 5.71
CA ILE A 13 5.74 4.72 5.97
C ILE A 13 6.94 4.90 6.92
N LYS A 14 7.69 6.00 6.80
CA LYS A 14 8.81 6.35 7.68
C LYS A 14 8.40 6.57 9.14
N ASP A 15 7.18 7.08 9.36
CA ASP A 15 6.65 7.30 10.70
C ASP A 15 6.00 6.05 11.29
N LEU A 16 5.66 5.06 10.45
CA LEU A 16 4.85 3.91 10.83
C LEU A 16 5.66 2.64 11.08
N VAL A 17 6.77 2.44 10.38
CA VAL A 17 7.57 1.22 10.43
C VAL A 17 9.05 1.52 10.39
N SER A 18 9.86 0.60 10.92
CA SER A 18 11.30 0.63 10.73
C SER A 18 11.69 0.28 9.28
N ASP A 19 12.92 0.65 8.89
CA ASP A 19 13.48 0.30 7.57
C ASP A 19 13.47 -1.22 7.30
N GLU A 20 13.65 -2.04 8.34
CA GLU A 20 13.64 -3.49 8.22
C GLU A 20 12.24 -4.03 7.94
N GLU A 21 11.22 -3.48 8.62
CA GLU A 21 9.82 -3.83 8.37
C GLU A 21 9.36 -3.36 6.99
N TYR A 22 9.82 -2.19 6.55
CA TYR A 22 9.55 -1.73 5.20
C TYR A 22 10.20 -2.63 4.14
N ARG A 23 11.45 -3.05 4.38
CA ARG A 23 12.14 -4.02 3.53
C ARG A 23 11.39 -5.36 3.49
N GLN A 24 10.87 -5.84 4.61
CA GLN A 24 10.08 -7.07 4.64
C GLN A 24 8.78 -6.94 3.82
N LEU A 25 8.09 -5.79 3.91
CA LEU A 25 6.92 -5.53 3.06
C LEU A 25 7.29 -5.58 1.56
N GLN A 26 8.39 -4.95 1.17
CA GLN A 26 8.85 -4.99 -0.22
C GLN A 26 9.21 -6.42 -0.66
N GLN A 27 9.88 -7.20 0.18
CA GLN A 27 10.19 -8.61 -0.11
C GLN A 27 8.93 -9.47 -0.25
N ASP A 28 7.95 -9.27 0.63
CA ASP A 28 6.67 -9.98 0.57
C ASP A 28 5.93 -9.70 -0.74
N LEU A 29 5.91 -8.43 -1.18
CA LEU A 29 5.28 -8.03 -2.43
C LEU A 29 6.10 -8.38 -3.68
N LEU A 30 7.42 -8.49 -3.55
CA LEU A 30 8.29 -9.00 -4.61
C LEU A 30 7.95 -10.46 -4.95
N VAL A 31 7.66 -11.28 -3.93
CA VAL A 31 7.32 -12.70 -4.08
C VAL A 31 5.85 -12.88 -4.44
N GLN A 32 4.95 -12.10 -3.83
CA GLN A 32 3.52 -12.22 -4.03
C GLN A 32 2.86 -10.83 -4.24
N PRO A 33 2.94 -10.28 -5.47
CA PRO A 33 2.42 -8.95 -5.78
C PRO A 33 0.89 -8.84 -5.61
N ASP A 34 0.17 -9.94 -5.72
CA ASP A 34 -1.29 -10.03 -5.60
C ASP A 34 -1.80 -10.29 -4.18
N ARG A 35 -0.89 -10.36 -3.18
CA ARG A 35 -1.20 -10.68 -1.79
C ARG A 35 -2.22 -9.74 -1.12
N GLY A 36 -2.33 -8.50 -1.61
CA GLY A 36 -3.31 -7.54 -1.12
C GLY A 36 -4.73 -7.81 -1.64
N ASP A 37 -5.70 -7.65 -0.74
CA ASP A 37 -7.14 -7.73 -1.05
C ASP A 37 -7.51 -6.62 -2.05
N LEU A 38 -8.16 -6.96 -3.17
CA LEU A 38 -8.69 -5.97 -4.10
C LEU A 38 -9.75 -5.09 -3.42
N ILE A 39 -9.67 -3.78 -3.64
CA ILE A 39 -10.65 -2.83 -3.12
C ILE A 39 -11.75 -2.63 -4.17
N LYS A 40 -13.00 -2.91 -3.79
CA LYS A 40 -14.17 -2.70 -4.65
C LYS A 40 -14.24 -1.24 -5.10
N ASN A 41 -14.55 -1.02 -6.37
CA ASN A 41 -14.59 0.30 -7.01
C ASN A 41 -13.26 1.06 -7.00
N GLY A 42 -12.15 0.42 -6.62
CA GLY A 42 -10.83 1.04 -6.53
C GLY A 42 -9.98 0.95 -7.80
N GLY A 43 -10.53 0.45 -8.90
CA GLY A 43 -9.81 0.37 -10.18
C GLY A 43 -8.55 -0.50 -10.15
N GLY A 44 -8.55 -1.58 -9.35
CA GLY A 44 -7.43 -2.50 -9.25
C GLY A 44 -6.46 -2.23 -8.09
N ILE A 45 -6.66 -1.15 -7.30
CA ILE A 45 -5.88 -0.96 -6.08
C ILE A 45 -6.15 -2.08 -5.06
N ARG A 46 -5.12 -2.41 -4.29
CA ARG A 46 -5.06 -3.52 -3.34
C ARG A 46 -4.72 -3.01 -1.95
N LYS A 47 -5.19 -3.73 -0.94
CA LYS A 47 -4.90 -3.49 0.48
C LYS A 47 -4.13 -4.67 1.06
N VAL A 48 -2.88 -4.45 1.46
CA VAL A 48 -2.09 -5.44 2.21
C VAL A 48 -2.04 -5.07 3.70
N ARG A 49 -2.16 -6.09 4.55
CA ARG A 49 -2.07 -5.98 6.01
C ARG A 49 -0.66 -6.38 6.44
N CYS A 50 0.05 -5.48 7.11
CA CYS A 50 1.40 -5.74 7.58
C CYS A 50 1.37 -5.87 9.10
N ALA A 51 1.78 -7.03 9.62
CA ALA A 51 1.99 -7.23 11.05
C ALA A 51 3.42 -6.80 11.39
N GLN A 52 3.59 -5.92 12.39
CA GLN A 52 4.91 -5.61 12.95
C GLN A 52 5.30 -6.70 13.97
N GLY A 53 6.52 -7.22 13.85
CA GLY A 53 6.98 -8.37 14.63
C GLY A 53 7.33 -8.02 16.09
N ASN A 54 6.85 -8.86 17.03
CA ASN A 54 7.29 -9.11 18.42
C ASN A 54 8.09 -8.05 19.23
N LYS A 55 7.84 -6.74 19.05
CA LYS A 55 8.23 -5.70 20.01
C LYS A 55 6.95 -5.05 20.55
N GLY A 56 6.84 -4.98 21.87
CA GLY A 56 5.62 -4.57 22.57
C GLY A 56 5.01 -3.26 22.06
N LYS A 57 3.66 -3.22 22.05
CA LYS A 57 2.73 -2.23 21.46
C LYS A 57 2.56 -2.30 19.94
N SER A 58 1.98 -3.43 19.53
CA SER A 58 1.05 -3.66 18.42
C SER A 58 0.54 -2.42 17.66
N GLY A 59 1.01 -2.24 16.43
CA GLY A 59 0.47 -1.23 15.53
C GLY A 59 0.47 -1.71 14.08
N GLY A 60 -0.11 -2.87 13.78
CA GLY A 60 -0.19 -3.36 12.39
C GLY A 60 -0.69 -2.26 11.45
N ILE A 61 -0.10 -2.14 10.27
CA ILE A 61 -0.42 -1.10 9.29
C ILE A 61 -1.19 -1.68 8.10
N ARG A 62 -1.88 -0.80 7.40
CA ARG A 62 -2.53 -1.08 6.11
C ARG A 62 -1.83 -0.26 5.05
N VAL A 63 -1.39 -0.93 4.00
CA VAL A 63 -0.78 -0.30 2.83
C VAL A 63 -1.71 -0.49 1.64
N ILE A 64 -1.98 0.61 0.95
CA ILE A 64 -2.75 0.62 -0.30
C ILE A 64 -1.76 0.79 -1.43
N TYR A 65 -1.84 -0.09 -2.42
CA TYR A 65 -0.93 -0.09 -3.56
C TYR A 65 -1.65 -0.51 -4.84
N TYR A 66 -1.04 -0.23 -5.98
CA TYR A 66 -1.44 -0.76 -7.27
C TYR A 66 -0.33 -1.64 -7.83
N TRP A 67 -0.68 -2.78 -8.41
CA TRP A 67 0.28 -3.64 -9.11
C TRP A 67 0.16 -3.38 -10.61
N VAL A 68 1.18 -2.72 -11.17
CA VAL A 68 1.32 -2.47 -12.61
C VAL A 68 1.88 -3.75 -13.22
N THR A 69 1.01 -4.58 -13.76
CA THR A 69 1.40 -5.91 -14.28
C THR A 69 2.25 -5.82 -15.55
N GLU A 70 2.06 -4.79 -16.37
CA GLU A 70 2.77 -4.62 -17.65
C GLU A 70 4.27 -4.37 -17.46
N ASP A 71 4.62 -3.59 -16.42
CA ASP A 71 6.01 -3.17 -16.15
C ASP A 71 6.63 -3.85 -14.93
N ASP A 72 5.95 -4.83 -14.33
CA ASP A 72 6.34 -5.47 -13.06
C ASP A 72 6.65 -4.44 -11.96
N GLN A 73 5.71 -3.55 -11.66
CA GLN A 73 5.90 -2.48 -10.67
C GLN A 73 4.84 -2.47 -9.57
N ILE A 74 5.25 -2.08 -8.37
CA ILE A 74 4.35 -1.79 -7.26
C ILE A 74 4.34 -0.29 -7.05
N PHE A 75 3.15 0.31 -7.19
CA PHE A 75 2.94 1.71 -6.89
C PHE A 75 2.26 1.86 -5.52
N PHE A 76 3.03 2.28 -4.51
CA PHE A 76 2.56 2.54 -3.17
C PHE A 76 1.83 3.88 -3.07
N LEU A 77 0.55 3.83 -2.68
CA LEU A 77 -0.34 4.98 -2.68
C LEU A 77 -0.40 5.67 -1.31
N VAL A 78 -0.74 4.93 -0.26
CA VAL A 78 -0.86 5.42 1.13
C VAL A 78 -0.64 4.30 2.15
N ALA A 79 -0.17 4.66 3.34
CA ALA A 79 -0.02 3.78 4.50
C ALA A 79 -0.71 4.40 5.72
N TYR A 80 -1.34 3.58 6.56
CA TYR A 80 -1.95 4.06 7.80
C TYR A 80 -2.01 2.97 8.89
N PRO A 81 -2.00 3.34 10.19
CA PRO A 81 -2.18 2.40 11.28
C PRO A 81 -3.54 1.70 11.22
N LYS A 82 -3.62 0.47 11.71
CA LYS A 82 -4.88 -0.26 11.86
C LYS A 82 -5.93 0.52 12.67
N SER A 83 -5.51 1.30 13.66
CA SER A 83 -6.40 2.06 14.54
C SER A 83 -7.13 3.22 13.85
N VAL A 84 -6.64 3.70 12.70
CA VAL A 84 -7.21 4.87 12.04
C VAL A 84 -8.50 4.52 11.29
N LYS A 85 -8.51 3.43 10.53
CA LYS A 85 -9.68 2.97 9.76
C LYS A 85 -9.50 1.54 9.29
N ASP A 86 -10.60 0.80 9.18
CA ASP A 86 -10.59 -0.57 8.66
C ASP A 86 -10.62 -0.66 7.13
N ASN A 87 -11.36 0.27 6.52
CA ASN A 87 -11.54 0.40 5.09
C ASN A 87 -11.39 1.86 4.67
N LEU A 88 -11.05 2.09 3.40
CA LEU A 88 -11.16 3.40 2.78
C LEU A 88 -12.63 3.78 2.65
N THR A 89 -12.93 5.07 2.74
CA THR A 89 -14.24 5.58 2.32
C THR A 89 -14.38 5.51 0.80
N ASP A 90 -15.60 5.61 0.27
CA ASP A 90 -15.84 5.66 -1.17
C ASP A 90 -15.13 6.85 -1.82
N LYS A 91 -15.13 8.00 -1.13
CA LYS A 91 -14.42 9.21 -1.58
C LYS A 91 -12.91 8.99 -1.67
N GLU A 92 -12.31 8.39 -0.65
CA GLU A 92 -10.88 8.07 -0.65
C GLU A 92 -10.52 7.06 -1.73
N THR A 93 -11.36 6.03 -1.90
CA THR A 93 -11.20 5.02 -2.94
C THR A 93 -11.25 5.66 -4.34
N ALA A 94 -12.20 6.57 -4.59
CA ALA A 94 -12.30 7.29 -5.85
C ALA A 94 -11.07 8.18 -6.12
N ILE A 95 -10.54 8.87 -5.10
CA ILE A 95 -9.32 9.70 -5.23
C ILE A 95 -8.12 8.83 -5.61
N LEU A 96 -7.91 7.70 -4.91
CA LEU A 96 -6.78 6.82 -5.20
C LEU A 96 -6.90 6.15 -6.56
N HIS A 97 -8.11 5.76 -6.96
CA HIS A 97 -8.36 5.23 -8.30
C HIS A 97 -8.03 6.27 -9.38
N GLN A 98 -8.47 7.52 -9.21
CA GLN A 98 -8.16 8.59 -10.15
C GLN A 98 -6.64 8.84 -10.26
N LEU A 99 -5.92 8.81 -9.15
CA LEU A 99 -4.45 8.93 -9.14
C LEU A 99 -3.76 7.82 -9.95
N VAL A 100 -4.20 6.57 -9.80
CA VAL A 100 -3.66 5.45 -10.60
C VAL A 100 -3.94 5.66 -12.09
N LYS A 101 -5.16 6.10 -12.42
CA LYS A 101 -5.56 6.36 -13.81
C LYS A 101 -4.68 7.43 -14.45
N GLU A 102 -4.42 8.54 -13.76
CA GLU A 102 -3.56 9.63 -14.24
C GLU A 102 -2.11 9.19 -14.44
N GLN A 103 -1.61 8.27 -13.60
CA GLN A 103 -0.22 7.84 -13.63
C GLN A 103 0.07 6.76 -14.69
N PHE A 104 -0.89 5.86 -14.96
CA PHE A 104 -0.63 4.66 -15.78
C PHE A 104 -1.64 4.42 -16.91
N HIS A 105 -2.79 5.10 -16.92
CA HIS A 105 -3.83 4.91 -17.94
C HIS A 105 -4.24 6.24 -18.59
N GLY A 106 -3.35 7.24 -18.54
CA GLY A 106 -3.48 8.55 -19.17
C GLY A 106 -2.90 8.59 -20.58
#